data_AF-A0A2K3MIA4-F1
#
_entry.id   AF-A0A2K3MIA4-F1
#
_cell.length_a   1.000
_cell.length_b   1.000
_cell.length_c   1.000
_cell.angle_alpha   90.00
_cell.angle_beta   90.00
_cell.angle_gamma   90.00
#
_symmetry.space_group_name_H-M   'P 1'
#
loop_
_entity.id
_entity.type
_entity.pdbx_description
1 polymer ?
#
loop_
_entity_poly.entity_id
_entity_poly.type
_entity_poly.pdbx_seq_one_letter_code
_entity_poly.pdbx_strand_id
1 'polypeptide(L)'
;DIASSEDMNSNIPLMLEVFSMSSSSVPSSVLEECCEFLYLVLTASEKGIMKFYEFSGIKILALRLRALQGNEDDSRMVDMCIKLLQLIISRISLDKIQKDYLFELSIIVVALARQFAILHNSLKFEALHILNSVICSIDLSQLVKTLQDSSWSDDIRVGIVAILQNRVAAAERLQVLILAESMVSIFGEDWLIVGQVSNTNDMCLLLVLEQSRVEIAVLLNDLAYLKYEAPQDTLATIEAHSLKQRNVSVAYSLVEKIIKLISNVGENGVNLFDEGTLTKLILQLNETIAVVLEYLEDAKEHGQRKGDDLLASVRIIGSYLAEAPLACNEKVRDLLGLKDAKLSLHVKEDLRLF
;
A
#
# COMPACT_ATOMS: atom_id res chain seq x y z
N ASP A 1 18.95 26.63 16.40
CA ASP A 1 19.46 28.00 16.25
C ASP A 1 20.46 28.16 15.10
N ILE A 2 21.58 27.43 15.06
CA ILE A 2 22.56 27.56 13.96
C ILE A 2 22.02 27.05 12.62
N ALA A 3 21.48 25.82 12.57
CA ALA A 3 20.96 25.21 11.33
C ALA A 3 19.75 25.97 10.73
N SER A 4 19.08 26.78 11.54
CA SER A 4 17.93 27.60 11.14
C SER A 4 18.30 29.05 10.78
N SER A 5 19.60 29.40 10.76
CA SER A 5 20.05 30.77 10.53
C SER A 5 19.87 31.19 9.07
N GLU A 6 19.76 32.51 8.84
CA GLU A 6 19.68 33.09 7.50
C GLU A 6 20.92 32.75 6.66
N ASP A 7 22.09 32.67 7.30
CA ASP A 7 23.36 32.29 6.66
C ASP A 7 23.32 30.85 6.15
N MET A 8 22.82 29.89 6.95
CA MET A 8 22.71 28.49 6.53
C MET A 8 21.71 28.32 5.38
N ASN A 9 20.56 29.00 5.46
CA ASN A 9 19.60 29.04 4.36
C ASN A 9 20.20 29.69 3.09
N SER A 10 21.12 30.63 3.24
CA SER A 10 21.80 31.29 2.11
C SER A 10 22.73 30.36 1.34
N ASN A 11 23.26 29.32 1.98
CA ASN A 11 24.17 28.36 1.36
C ASN A 11 23.48 27.21 0.60
N ILE A 12 22.16 27.04 0.72
CA ILE A 12 21.41 25.96 0.05
C ILE A 12 21.69 25.87 -1.47
N PRO A 13 21.68 26.97 -2.25
CA PRO A 13 21.95 26.90 -3.69
C PRO A 13 23.34 26.36 -4.01
N LEU A 14 24.37 26.76 -3.25
CA LEU A 14 25.74 26.27 -3.42
C LEU A 14 25.83 24.78 -3.10
N MET A 15 25.17 24.35 -2.03
CA MET A 15 25.17 22.93 -1.64
C MET A 15 24.43 22.07 -2.67
N LEU A 16 23.34 22.57 -3.24
CA LEU A 16 22.64 21.92 -4.35
C LEU A 16 23.51 21.84 -5.62
N GLU A 17 24.28 22.88 -5.93
CA GLU A 17 25.21 22.88 -7.06
C GLU A 17 26.27 21.78 -6.89
N VAL A 18 26.96 21.72 -5.74
CA VAL A 18 27.94 20.67 -5.43
C VAL A 18 27.28 19.29 -5.45
N PHE A 19 26.10 19.17 -4.85
CA PHE A 19 25.32 17.92 -4.81
C PHE A 19 24.78 17.49 -6.18
N SER A 20 24.80 18.34 -7.20
CA SER A 20 24.46 17.99 -8.58
C SER A 20 25.67 17.49 -9.39
N MET A 21 26.90 17.72 -8.91
CA MET A 21 28.12 17.36 -9.63
C MET A 21 28.32 15.85 -9.69
N SER A 22 28.92 15.36 -10.78
CA SER A 22 29.21 13.93 -10.94
C SER A 22 30.17 13.40 -9.88
N SER A 23 30.05 12.13 -9.51
CA SER A 23 30.97 11.47 -8.56
C SER A 23 32.41 11.38 -9.08
N SER A 24 32.65 11.62 -10.37
CA SER A 24 34.00 11.73 -10.94
C SER A 24 34.66 13.10 -10.68
N SER A 25 33.87 14.14 -10.39
CA SER A 25 34.37 15.50 -10.15
C SER A 25 34.53 15.84 -8.66
N VAL A 26 33.79 15.16 -7.78
CA VAL A 26 33.75 15.44 -6.35
C VAL A 26 33.81 14.13 -5.56
N PRO A 27 34.66 14.02 -4.52
CA PRO A 27 34.71 12.82 -3.68
C PRO A 27 33.35 12.53 -3.02
N SER A 28 33.01 11.25 -2.88
CA SER A 28 31.73 10.82 -2.27
C SER A 28 31.51 11.41 -0.87
N SER A 29 32.57 11.51 -0.05
CA SER A 29 32.51 12.12 1.28
C SER A 29 32.03 13.58 1.28
N VAL A 30 32.36 14.36 0.26
CA VAL A 30 31.90 15.76 0.14
C VAL A 30 30.41 15.78 -0.22
N LEU A 31 29.96 14.86 -1.07
CA LEU A 31 28.55 14.72 -1.41
C LEU A 31 27.72 14.27 -0.20
N GLU A 32 28.29 13.40 0.65
CA GLU A 32 27.72 13.00 1.93
C GLU A 32 27.53 14.21 2.86
N GLU A 33 28.58 15.02 3.04
CA GLU A 33 28.51 16.24 3.86
C GLU A 33 27.50 17.26 3.30
N CYS A 34 27.41 17.42 1.98
CA CYS A 34 26.40 18.27 1.35
C CYS A 34 24.98 17.75 1.63
N CYS A 35 24.75 16.44 1.53
CA CYS A 35 23.45 15.86 1.81
C CYS A 35 23.06 15.98 3.28
N GLU A 36 24.02 15.76 4.19
CA GLU A 36 23.83 15.93 5.63
C GLU A 36 23.53 17.39 5.99
N PHE A 37 24.27 18.34 5.39
CA PHE A 37 23.98 19.76 5.52
C PHE A 37 22.54 20.09 5.11
N LEU A 38 22.13 19.63 3.92
CA LEU A 38 20.78 19.87 3.41
C LEU A 38 19.76 19.27 4.38
N TYR A 39 19.92 18.02 4.79
CA TYR A 39 19.01 17.37 5.74
C TYR A 39 18.86 18.17 7.04
N LEU A 40 19.96 18.61 7.65
CA LEU A 40 19.94 19.36 8.91
C LEU A 40 19.26 20.74 8.77
N VAL A 41 19.60 21.49 7.73
CA VAL A 41 19.04 22.83 7.50
C VAL A 41 17.56 22.76 7.16
N LEU A 42 17.16 21.84 6.28
CA LEU A 42 15.75 21.67 5.90
C LEU A 42 14.90 21.18 7.07
N THR A 43 15.45 20.34 7.94
CA THR A 43 14.75 19.90 9.16
C THR A 43 14.48 21.09 10.09
N ALA A 44 15.45 21.99 10.21
CA ALA A 44 15.41 23.13 11.13
C ALA A 44 14.72 24.38 10.59
N SER A 45 14.46 24.50 9.27
CA SER A 45 14.00 25.75 8.67
C SER A 45 12.98 25.57 7.55
N GLU A 46 11.76 26.10 7.76
CA GLU A 46 10.73 26.17 6.72
C GLU A 46 11.16 27.04 5.53
N LYS A 47 11.86 28.16 5.80
CA LYS A 47 12.48 28.97 4.74
C LYS A 47 13.49 28.16 3.93
N GLY A 48 14.24 27.30 4.60
CA GLY A 48 15.18 26.38 3.96
C GLY A 48 14.48 25.44 2.98
N ILE A 49 13.37 24.82 3.41
CA ILE A 49 12.56 23.92 2.56
C ILE A 49 12.07 24.63 1.30
N MET A 50 11.51 25.83 1.47
CA MET A 50 11.04 26.63 0.34
C MET A 50 12.18 26.98 -0.62
N LYS A 51 13.35 27.34 -0.09
CA LYS A 51 14.52 27.65 -0.91
C LYS A 51 15.08 26.42 -1.63
N PHE A 52 15.13 25.26 -0.97
CA PHE A 52 15.48 24.00 -1.64
C PHE A 52 14.55 23.72 -2.83
N TYR A 53 13.25 23.95 -2.64
CA TYR A 53 12.26 23.76 -3.69
C TYR A 53 12.42 24.75 -4.85
N GLU A 54 12.61 26.04 -4.55
CA GLU A 54 12.83 27.11 -5.55
C GLU A 54 14.08 26.87 -6.41
N PHE A 55 15.14 26.32 -5.80
CA PHE A 55 16.40 26.01 -6.47
C PHE A 55 16.43 24.60 -7.08
N SER A 56 15.27 24.04 -7.44
CA SER A 56 15.15 22.75 -8.13
C SER A 56 15.73 21.55 -7.37
N GLY A 57 15.73 21.60 -6.03
CA GLY A 57 16.29 20.55 -5.18
C GLY A 57 15.68 19.16 -5.42
N ILE A 58 14.39 19.07 -5.75
CA ILE A 58 13.71 17.80 -6.08
C ILE A 58 14.32 17.17 -7.33
N LYS A 59 14.58 17.97 -8.36
CA LYS A 59 15.22 17.50 -9.59
C LYS A 59 16.64 17.01 -9.36
N ILE A 60 17.41 17.75 -8.57
CA ILE A 60 18.78 17.36 -8.23
C ILE A 60 18.77 16.04 -7.43
N LEU A 61 17.86 15.90 -6.47
CA LEU A 61 17.69 14.68 -5.68
C LEU A 61 17.28 13.47 -6.55
N ALA A 62 16.34 13.65 -7.47
CA ALA A 62 15.92 12.60 -8.41
C ALA A 62 17.09 12.13 -9.30
N LEU A 63 17.87 13.06 -9.85
CA LEU A 63 19.04 12.75 -10.66
C LEU A 63 20.13 12.04 -9.84
N ARG A 64 20.33 12.44 -8.58
CA ARG A 64 21.26 11.78 -7.65
C ARG A 64 20.82 10.35 -7.36
N LEU A 65 19.57 10.13 -6.99
CA LEU A 65 19.02 8.79 -6.74
C LEU A 65 19.17 7.89 -7.97
N ARG A 66 18.93 8.41 -9.18
CA ARG A 66 19.18 7.67 -10.43
C ARG A 66 20.65 7.28 -10.58
N ALA A 67 21.59 8.19 -10.32
CA ALA A 67 23.01 7.92 -10.44
C ALA A 67 23.49 6.84 -9.45
N LEU A 68 22.86 6.75 -8.27
CA LEU A 68 23.19 5.77 -7.23
C LEU A 68 22.67 4.35 -7.52
N GLN A 69 21.81 4.16 -8.52
CA GLN A 69 21.27 2.84 -8.86
C GLN A 69 22.33 1.85 -9.40
N GLY A 70 23.55 2.28 -9.71
CA GLY A 70 24.59 1.45 -10.31
C GLY A 70 25.63 0.85 -9.35
N ASN A 71 25.76 1.35 -8.12
CA ASN A 71 26.87 1.05 -7.22
C ASN A 71 26.37 0.53 -5.86
N GLU A 72 26.82 -0.66 -5.47
CA GLU A 72 26.53 -1.26 -4.16
C GLU A 72 27.29 -0.56 -3.00
N ASP A 73 28.39 0.14 -3.30
CA ASP A 73 29.24 0.82 -2.31
C ASP A 73 28.64 2.14 -1.77
N ASP A 74 27.59 2.68 -2.39
CA ASP A 74 27.02 4.00 -2.04
C ASP A 74 25.85 3.92 -1.03
N SER A 75 25.78 2.85 -0.23
CA SER A 75 24.66 2.60 0.72
C SER A 75 24.37 3.83 1.60
N ARG A 76 25.39 4.47 2.19
CA ARG A 76 25.17 5.64 3.07
C ARG A 76 24.53 6.83 2.34
N MET A 77 24.89 7.06 1.09
CA MET A 77 24.32 8.16 0.29
C MET A 77 22.86 7.91 -0.06
N VAL A 78 22.51 6.66 -0.39
CA VAL A 78 21.12 6.25 -0.63
C VAL A 78 20.28 6.50 0.61
N ASP A 79 20.76 6.09 1.80
CA ASP A 79 20.08 6.28 3.07
C ASP A 79 19.75 7.76 3.32
N MET A 80 20.72 8.65 3.11
CA MET A 80 20.53 10.09 3.31
C MET A 80 19.57 10.69 2.29
N CYS A 81 19.61 10.24 1.03
CA CYS A 81 18.68 10.69 0.01
C CYS A 81 17.23 10.27 0.32
N ILE A 82 17.01 9.05 0.82
CA ILE A 82 15.69 8.55 1.23
C ILE A 82 15.15 9.40 2.39
N LYS A 83 15.96 9.65 3.42
CA LYS A 83 15.58 10.50 4.57
C LYS A 83 15.27 11.93 4.17
N LEU A 84 16.09 12.51 3.28
CA LEU A 84 15.86 13.84 2.73
C LEU A 84 14.54 13.89 1.96
N LEU A 85 14.25 12.87 1.14
CA LEU A 85 13.00 12.79 0.40
C LEU A 85 11.79 12.66 1.32
N GLN A 86 11.87 11.84 2.37
CA GLN A 86 10.82 11.71 3.37
C GLN A 86 10.53 13.06 4.04
N LEU A 87 11.58 13.80 4.41
CA LEU A 87 11.45 15.15 4.95
C LEU A 87 10.72 16.10 3.98
N ILE A 88 11.11 16.11 2.70
CA ILE A 88 10.49 16.97 1.69
C ILE A 88 9.00 16.65 1.52
N ILE A 89 8.65 15.37 1.37
CA ILE A 89 7.26 14.94 1.19
C ILE A 89 6.40 15.24 2.43
N SER A 90 7.00 15.20 3.63
CA SER A 90 6.29 15.56 4.86
C SER A 90 6.01 17.06 5.03
N ARG A 91 6.63 17.92 4.22
CA ARG A 91 6.59 19.39 4.38
C ARG A 91 6.08 20.14 3.17
N ILE A 92 6.15 19.55 1.98
CA ILE A 92 5.64 20.12 0.74
C ILE A 92 4.48 19.25 0.26
N SER A 93 3.34 19.87 -0.08
CA SER A 93 2.19 19.12 -0.59
C SER A 93 2.55 18.36 -1.86
N LEU A 94 2.14 17.10 -1.92
CA LEU A 94 2.47 16.27 -3.06
C LEU A 94 1.80 16.76 -4.34
N ASP A 95 0.60 17.33 -4.28
CA ASP A 95 -0.07 17.95 -5.42
C ASP A 95 0.82 19.01 -6.09
N LYS A 96 1.54 19.79 -5.29
CA LYS A 96 2.47 20.81 -5.76
C LYS A 96 3.71 20.15 -6.40
N ILE A 97 4.27 19.13 -5.75
CA ILE A 97 5.41 18.38 -6.31
C ILE A 97 5.02 17.71 -7.63
N GLN A 98 3.84 17.10 -7.72
CA GLN A 98 3.34 16.45 -8.92
C GLN A 98 3.20 17.42 -10.09
N LYS A 99 2.64 18.61 -9.83
CA LYS A 99 2.47 19.62 -10.88
C LYS A 99 3.80 20.11 -11.44
N ASP A 100 4.78 20.33 -10.58
CA ASP A 100 6.03 21.01 -10.95
C ASP A 100 7.14 20.02 -11.34
N TYR A 101 7.07 18.76 -10.89
CA TYR A 101 8.14 17.75 -10.97
C TYR A 101 7.65 16.33 -11.30
N LEU A 102 6.61 16.18 -12.13
CA LEU A 102 6.04 14.86 -12.49
C LEU A 102 7.08 13.88 -13.04
N PHE A 103 7.99 14.35 -13.90
CA PHE A 103 9.03 13.51 -14.49
C PHE A 103 10.06 13.07 -13.45
N GLU A 104 10.51 13.99 -12.60
CA GLU A 104 11.43 13.68 -11.50
C GLU A 104 10.81 12.72 -10.49
N LEU A 105 9.51 12.83 -10.22
CA LEU A 105 8.78 11.87 -9.38
C LEU A 105 8.81 10.46 -9.98
N SER A 106 8.70 10.31 -11.30
CA SER A 106 8.80 8.99 -11.93
C SER A 106 10.18 8.37 -11.72
N ILE A 107 11.25 9.18 -11.83
CA ILE A 107 12.63 8.75 -11.52
C ILE A 107 12.74 8.29 -10.07
N ILE A 108 12.17 9.07 -9.13
CA ILE A 108 12.18 8.78 -7.71
C ILE A 108 11.45 7.46 -7.42
N VAL A 109 10.27 7.24 -8.01
CA VAL A 109 9.50 5.99 -7.84
C VAL A 109 10.29 4.79 -8.31
N VAL A 110 10.94 4.86 -9.48
CA VAL A 110 11.79 3.76 -9.98
C VAL A 110 12.95 3.49 -9.02
N ALA A 111 13.61 4.54 -8.52
CA ALA A 111 14.73 4.40 -7.59
C ALA A 111 14.29 3.76 -6.27
N LEU A 112 13.17 4.23 -5.70
CA LEU A 112 12.64 3.73 -4.45
C LEU A 112 12.11 2.30 -4.58
N ALA A 113 11.44 1.96 -5.69
CA ALA A 113 10.97 0.61 -5.95
C ALA A 113 12.14 -0.39 -5.90
N ARG A 114 13.25 -0.06 -6.59
CA ARG A 114 14.45 -0.88 -6.57
C ARG A 114 15.06 -1.00 -5.17
N GLN A 115 15.18 0.10 -4.44
CA GLN A 115 15.67 0.08 -3.06
C GLN A 115 14.74 -0.75 -2.15
N PHE A 116 13.43 -0.61 -2.32
CA PHE A 116 12.43 -1.39 -1.62
C PHE A 116 12.54 -2.88 -1.91
N ALA A 117 12.93 -3.28 -3.12
CA ALA A 117 13.21 -4.67 -3.45
C ALA A 117 14.44 -5.22 -2.70
N ILE A 118 15.57 -4.49 -2.71
CA ILE A 118 16.88 -5.00 -2.25
C ILE A 118 17.18 -4.79 -0.76
N LEU A 119 16.58 -3.78 -0.12
CA LEU A 119 16.90 -3.45 1.28
C LEU A 119 16.31 -4.48 2.25
N HIS A 120 17.02 -4.75 3.34
CA HIS A 120 16.58 -5.65 4.43
C HIS A 120 16.73 -5.00 5.82
N ASN A 121 16.80 -3.68 5.88
CA ASN A 121 16.95 -2.88 7.10
C ASN A 121 15.76 -1.91 7.26
N SER A 122 15.82 -1.00 8.24
CA SER A 122 14.74 -0.04 8.52
C SER A 122 14.38 0.87 7.34
N LEU A 123 15.32 1.13 6.42
CA LEU A 123 15.10 1.98 5.26
C LEU A 123 14.15 1.35 4.25
N LYS A 124 13.99 0.01 4.27
CA LYS A 124 12.95 -0.66 3.46
C LYS A 124 11.56 -0.13 3.83
N PHE A 125 11.31 0.13 5.13
CA PHE A 125 10.06 0.71 5.60
C PHE A 125 9.97 2.20 5.28
N GLU A 126 11.06 2.96 5.38
CA GLU A 126 11.07 4.36 4.92
C GLU A 126 10.72 4.46 3.42
N ALA A 127 11.30 3.59 2.59
CA ALA A 127 10.98 3.50 1.16
C ALA A 127 9.51 3.11 0.93
N LEU A 128 8.97 2.13 1.68
CA LEU A 128 7.55 1.76 1.65
C LEU A 128 6.64 2.96 1.94
N HIS A 129 6.91 3.71 3.01
CA HIS A 129 6.08 4.85 3.42
C HIS A 129 6.10 5.96 2.36
N ILE A 130 7.25 6.21 1.73
CA ILE A 130 7.34 7.17 0.62
C ILE A 130 6.59 6.66 -0.61
N LEU A 131 6.77 5.38 -0.98
CA LEU A 131 6.07 4.78 -2.12
C LEU A 131 4.54 4.85 -1.93
N ASN A 132 4.03 4.53 -0.73
CA ASN A 132 2.61 4.73 -0.43
C ASN A 132 2.19 6.19 -0.54
N SER A 133 3.00 7.09 0.03
CA SER A 133 2.71 8.53 -0.02
C SER A 133 2.65 9.06 -1.45
N VAL A 134 3.42 8.51 -2.39
CA VAL A 134 3.47 8.95 -3.79
C VAL A 134 2.44 8.22 -4.65
N ILE A 135 2.33 6.89 -4.54
CA ILE A 135 1.49 6.08 -5.42
C ILE A 135 0.00 6.21 -5.02
N CYS A 136 -0.32 6.24 -3.72
CA CYS A 136 -1.72 6.20 -3.26
C CYS A 136 -2.45 7.54 -3.33
N SER A 137 -1.75 8.62 -3.64
CA SER A 137 -2.23 10.00 -3.55
C SER A 137 -2.28 10.72 -4.91
N ILE A 138 -1.66 10.14 -5.94
CA ILE A 138 -1.51 10.74 -7.26
C ILE A 138 -2.62 10.26 -8.19
N ASP A 139 -3.08 11.13 -9.11
CA ASP A 139 -3.76 10.67 -10.33
C ASP A 139 -2.76 9.84 -11.17
N LEU A 140 -2.75 8.55 -10.89
CA LEU A 140 -1.80 7.56 -11.39
C LEU A 140 -1.81 7.47 -12.92
N SER A 141 -2.86 7.94 -13.58
CA SER A 141 -2.98 7.89 -15.04
C SER A 141 -1.85 8.64 -15.76
N GLN A 142 -1.33 9.72 -15.17
CA GLN A 142 -0.22 10.49 -15.74
C GLN A 142 1.14 9.93 -15.32
N LEU A 143 1.31 9.57 -14.05
CA LEU A 143 2.56 9.03 -13.54
C LEU A 143 2.89 7.66 -14.18
N VAL A 144 1.92 6.75 -14.27
CA VAL A 144 2.11 5.42 -14.85
C VAL A 144 2.52 5.51 -16.33
N LYS A 145 2.00 6.50 -17.08
CA LYS A 145 2.44 6.74 -18.48
C LYS A 145 3.92 7.09 -18.57
N THR A 146 4.47 7.79 -17.57
CA THR A 146 5.90 8.11 -17.54
C THR A 146 6.80 6.94 -17.11
N LEU A 147 6.21 5.86 -16.59
CA LEU A 147 6.91 4.71 -16.01
C LEU A 147 6.97 3.48 -16.92
N GLN A 148 6.38 3.54 -18.13
CA GLN A 148 6.05 2.39 -18.99
C GLN A 148 7.21 1.46 -19.37
N ASP A 149 8.46 1.92 -19.26
CA ASP A 149 9.66 1.15 -19.67
C ASP A 149 10.52 0.63 -18.50
N SER A 150 10.03 0.69 -17.25
CA SER A 150 10.85 0.31 -16.07
C SER A 150 10.33 -0.90 -15.31
N SER A 151 11.23 -1.64 -14.65
CA SER A 151 10.95 -2.82 -13.81
C SER A 151 10.30 -2.49 -12.47
N TRP A 152 9.93 -1.24 -12.23
CA TRP A 152 9.52 -0.73 -10.92
C TRP A 152 8.34 -1.51 -10.33
N SER A 153 7.40 -1.98 -11.17
CA SER A 153 6.27 -2.77 -10.72
C SER A 153 6.70 -4.13 -10.18
N ASP A 154 7.72 -4.75 -10.79
CA ASP A 154 8.28 -6.02 -10.33
C ASP A 154 9.12 -5.82 -9.07
N ASP A 155 9.90 -4.75 -9.03
CA ASP A 155 10.68 -4.37 -7.84
C ASP A 155 9.76 -4.12 -6.62
N ILE A 156 8.62 -3.45 -6.81
CA ILE A 156 7.61 -3.31 -5.76
C ILE A 156 7.09 -4.68 -5.32
N ARG A 157 6.74 -5.57 -6.26
CA ARG A 157 6.27 -6.92 -5.92
C ARG A 157 7.29 -7.69 -5.08
N VAL A 158 8.57 -7.63 -5.45
CA VAL A 158 9.67 -8.26 -4.70
C VAL A 158 9.76 -7.70 -3.28
N GLY A 159 9.69 -6.37 -3.13
CA GLY A 159 9.72 -5.72 -1.81
C GLY A 159 8.52 -6.09 -0.93
N ILE A 160 7.31 -6.18 -1.51
CA ILE A 160 6.09 -6.63 -0.84
C ILE A 160 6.26 -8.06 -0.34
N VAL A 161 6.66 -8.99 -1.22
CA VAL A 161 6.88 -10.40 -0.86
C VAL A 161 7.91 -10.51 0.27
N ALA A 162 9.03 -9.78 0.15
CA ALA A 162 10.06 -9.78 1.17
C ALA A 162 9.56 -9.31 2.55
N ILE A 163 8.64 -8.34 2.62
CA ILE A 163 8.06 -7.93 3.91
C ILE A 163 7.06 -8.96 4.42
N LEU A 164 6.13 -9.43 3.58
CA LEU A 164 5.05 -10.33 4.01
C LEU A 164 5.55 -11.73 4.39
N GLN A 165 6.70 -12.18 3.86
CA GLN A 165 7.35 -13.43 4.28
C GLN A 165 7.98 -13.35 5.68
N ASN A 166 8.28 -12.13 6.14
CA ASN A 166 8.97 -11.91 7.40
C ASN A 166 7.98 -11.56 8.52
N ARG A 167 8.42 -11.76 9.77
CA ARG A 167 7.66 -11.30 10.94
C ARG A 167 7.85 -9.79 11.08
N VAL A 168 6.82 -9.04 10.72
CA VAL A 168 6.84 -7.57 10.77
C VAL A 168 5.68 -7.06 11.62
N ALA A 169 5.85 -5.89 12.24
CA ALA A 169 4.80 -5.22 13.01
C ALA A 169 3.53 -4.98 12.18
N ALA A 170 2.36 -5.03 12.83
CA ALA A 170 1.06 -4.92 12.16
C ALA A 170 0.92 -3.61 11.34
N ALA A 171 1.45 -2.50 11.84
CA ALA A 171 1.41 -1.22 11.13
C ALA A 171 2.10 -1.29 9.75
N GLU A 172 3.28 -1.91 9.69
CA GLU A 172 4.03 -2.05 8.43
C GLU A 172 3.39 -3.07 7.49
N ARG A 173 2.80 -4.16 8.02
CA ARG A 173 2.04 -5.11 7.20
C ARG A 173 0.87 -4.43 6.51
N LEU A 174 0.13 -3.60 7.23
CA LEU A 174 -0.98 -2.84 6.67
C LEU A 174 -0.50 -1.86 5.59
N GLN A 175 0.62 -1.17 5.79
CA GLN A 175 1.20 -0.29 4.77
C GLN A 175 1.57 -1.07 3.49
N VAL A 176 2.09 -2.30 3.63
CA VAL A 176 2.35 -3.17 2.49
C VAL A 176 1.06 -3.60 1.77
N LEU A 177 -0.01 -3.92 2.51
CA LEU A 177 -1.29 -4.25 1.90
C LEU A 177 -1.92 -3.05 1.17
N ILE A 178 -1.79 -1.84 1.70
CA ILE A 178 -2.21 -0.61 0.99
C ILE A 178 -1.45 -0.45 -0.33
N LEU A 179 -0.13 -0.67 -0.32
CA LEU A 179 0.67 -0.62 -1.54
C LEU A 179 0.23 -1.70 -2.53
N ALA A 180 0.04 -2.94 -2.06
CA ALA A 180 -0.43 -4.04 -2.88
C ALA A 180 -1.77 -3.72 -3.54
N GLU A 181 -2.73 -3.19 -2.78
CA GLU A 181 -4.05 -2.82 -3.27
C GLU A 181 -3.95 -1.79 -4.41
N SER A 182 -3.10 -0.77 -4.23
CA SER A 182 -2.87 0.27 -5.23
C SER A 182 -2.23 -0.32 -6.49
N MET A 183 -1.24 -1.20 -6.36
CA MET A 183 -0.59 -1.86 -7.50
C MET A 183 -1.57 -2.72 -8.30
N VAL A 184 -2.42 -3.49 -7.62
CA VAL A 184 -3.46 -4.29 -8.27
C VAL A 184 -4.51 -3.40 -8.95
N SER A 185 -4.88 -2.27 -8.34
CA SER A 185 -5.77 -1.29 -8.97
C SER A 185 -5.18 -0.68 -10.24
N ILE A 186 -3.85 -0.51 -10.32
CA ILE A 186 -3.16 0.06 -11.49
C ILE A 186 -3.00 -0.96 -12.61
N PHE A 187 -2.51 -2.15 -12.28
CA PHE A 187 -2.06 -3.14 -13.26
C PHE A 187 -3.07 -4.27 -13.52
N GLY A 188 -4.16 -4.32 -12.76
CA GLY A 188 -5.11 -5.42 -12.78
C GLY A 188 -4.69 -6.58 -11.87
N GLU A 189 -5.60 -7.53 -11.71
CA GLU A 189 -5.46 -8.64 -10.77
C GLU A 189 -4.33 -9.61 -11.15
N ASP A 190 -4.06 -9.75 -12.45
CA ASP A 190 -2.96 -10.57 -12.98
C ASP A 190 -1.58 -10.11 -12.48
N TRP A 191 -1.46 -8.86 -12.02
CA TRP A 191 -0.21 -8.37 -11.44
C TRP A 191 0.26 -9.19 -10.23
N LEU A 192 -0.64 -9.86 -9.50
CA LEU A 192 -0.29 -10.72 -8.36
C LEU A 192 0.42 -12.02 -8.76
N ILE A 193 0.29 -12.43 -10.03
CA ILE A 193 0.79 -13.71 -10.56
C ILE A 193 1.88 -13.54 -11.63
N VAL A 194 1.99 -12.35 -12.23
CA VAL A 194 2.97 -12.06 -13.29
C VAL A 194 4.35 -11.79 -12.69
N GLY A 195 5.36 -12.59 -13.05
CA GLY A 195 6.76 -12.36 -12.74
C GLY A 195 7.61 -13.47 -13.35
N GLN A 196 8.60 -13.14 -14.17
CA GLN A 196 9.44 -14.14 -14.83
C GLN A 196 10.50 -14.73 -13.88
N VAL A 197 10.81 -16.01 -14.11
CA VAL A 197 12.10 -16.71 -13.86
C VAL A 197 12.20 -17.70 -12.69
N SER A 198 11.27 -17.80 -11.73
CA SER A 198 11.36 -18.90 -10.74
C SER A 198 10.01 -19.35 -10.20
N ASN A 199 9.94 -20.57 -9.66
CA ASN A 199 8.78 -21.28 -9.09
C ASN A 199 8.07 -20.57 -7.90
N THR A 200 8.04 -19.24 -7.88
CA THR A 200 7.54 -18.37 -6.82
C THR A 200 6.31 -17.55 -7.24
N ASN A 201 5.74 -17.82 -8.42
CA ASN A 201 4.69 -17.00 -9.03
C ASN A 201 3.42 -16.87 -8.16
N ASP A 202 3.08 -17.89 -7.38
CA ASP A 202 1.92 -17.87 -6.48
C ASP A 202 2.21 -17.22 -5.12
N MET A 203 3.48 -16.96 -4.79
CA MET A 203 3.88 -16.53 -3.46
C MET A 203 3.34 -15.14 -3.12
N CYS A 204 3.35 -14.21 -4.07
CA CYS A 204 2.80 -12.87 -3.85
C CYS A 204 1.31 -12.92 -3.57
N LEU A 205 0.54 -13.60 -4.44
CA LEU A 205 -0.89 -13.82 -4.27
C LEU A 205 -1.23 -14.46 -2.91
N LEU A 206 -0.58 -15.58 -2.58
CA LEU A 206 -0.83 -16.33 -1.35
C LEU A 206 -0.51 -15.49 -0.09
N LEU A 207 0.61 -14.77 -0.08
CA LEU A 207 0.98 -13.93 1.06
C LEU A 207 0.05 -12.72 1.21
N VAL A 208 -0.34 -12.08 0.11
CA VAL A 208 -1.27 -10.95 0.14
C VAL A 208 -2.62 -11.42 0.68
N LEU A 209 -3.14 -12.57 0.24
CA LEU A 209 -4.39 -13.12 0.76
C LEU A 209 -4.28 -13.51 2.24
N GLU A 210 -3.22 -14.24 2.60
CA GLU A 210 -2.99 -14.69 3.97
C GLU A 210 -2.91 -13.51 4.94
N GLN A 211 -2.13 -12.48 4.60
CA GLN A 211 -1.96 -11.31 5.46
C GLN A 211 -3.21 -10.42 5.44
N SER A 212 -3.93 -10.31 4.32
CA SER A 212 -5.23 -9.62 4.29
C SER A 212 -6.24 -10.28 5.22
N ARG A 213 -6.33 -11.61 5.23
CA ARG A 213 -7.20 -12.36 6.15
C ARG A 213 -6.87 -12.05 7.61
N VAL A 214 -5.59 -12.08 7.97
CA VAL A 214 -5.12 -11.80 9.34
C VAL A 214 -5.50 -10.38 9.75
N GLU A 215 -5.22 -9.39 8.90
CA GLU A 215 -5.54 -7.99 9.21
C GLU A 215 -7.05 -7.74 9.24
N ILE A 216 -7.85 -8.37 8.38
CA ILE A 216 -9.33 -8.30 8.44
C ILE A 216 -9.82 -8.76 9.81
N ALA A 217 -9.36 -9.90 10.31
CA ALA A 217 -9.78 -10.41 11.61
C ALA A 217 -9.44 -9.43 12.75
N VAL A 218 -8.23 -8.87 12.75
CA VAL A 218 -7.81 -7.88 13.75
C VAL A 218 -8.61 -6.59 13.65
N LEU A 219 -8.77 -6.05 12.43
CA LEU A 219 -9.47 -4.79 12.19
C LEU A 219 -10.96 -4.88 12.53
N LEU A 220 -11.62 -5.99 12.21
CA LEU A 220 -13.02 -6.21 12.55
C LEU A 220 -13.24 -6.32 14.06
N ASN A 221 -12.35 -7.03 14.75
CA ASN A 221 -12.38 -7.10 16.21
C ASN A 221 -12.18 -5.72 16.85
N ASP A 222 -11.20 -4.94 16.35
CA ASP A 222 -10.98 -3.56 16.81
C ASP A 222 -12.21 -2.68 16.54
N LEU A 223 -12.84 -2.82 15.37
CA LEU A 223 -14.06 -2.07 15.02
C LEU A 223 -15.24 -2.45 15.91
N ALA A 224 -15.43 -3.73 16.23
CA ALA A 224 -16.46 -4.18 17.17
C ALA A 224 -16.24 -3.54 18.55
N TYR A 225 -15.01 -3.61 19.08
CA TYR A 225 -14.65 -2.97 20.34
C TYR A 225 -14.94 -1.46 20.33
N LEU A 226 -14.49 -0.74 19.29
CA LEU A 226 -14.69 0.70 19.17
C LEU A 226 -16.18 1.08 19.10
N LYS A 227 -17.01 0.23 18.49
CA LYS A 227 -18.45 0.47 18.36
C LYS A 227 -19.25 0.15 19.61
N TYR A 228 -18.90 -0.91 20.34
CA TYR A 228 -19.76 -1.45 21.39
C TYR A 228 -19.25 -1.20 22.80
N GLU A 229 -17.93 -1.12 22.99
CA GLU A 229 -17.32 -1.11 24.32
C GLU A 229 -16.54 0.18 24.62
N ALA A 230 -15.94 0.81 23.61
CA ALA A 230 -15.10 1.98 23.82
C ALA A 230 -15.91 3.23 24.25
N PRO A 231 -15.28 4.22 24.93
CA PRO A 231 -15.89 5.51 25.20
C PRO A 231 -16.32 6.19 23.90
N GLN A 232 -17.62 6.46 23.80
CA GLN A 232 -18.23 7.09 22.62
C GLN A 232 -17.90 8.59 22.58
N ASP A 233 -17.93 9.16 21.37
CA ASP A 233 -17.83 10.60 21.08
C ASP A 233 -16.53 11.31 21.49
N THR A 234 -15.43 10.58 21.70
CA THR A 234 -14.10 11.20 21.78
C THR A 234 -13.49 11.36 20.39
N LEU A 235 -12.77 12.47 20.17
CA LEU A 235 -12.07 12.71 18.89
C LEU A 235 -11.13 11.54 18.53
N ALA A 236 -10.41 11.01 19.52
CA ALA A 236 -9.49 9.89 19.33
C ALA A 236 -10.24 8.60 18.92
N THR A 237 -11.40 8.32 19.52
CA THR A 237 -12.23 7.17 19.13
C THR A 237 -12.74 7.31 17.69
N ILE A 238 -13.18 8.51 17.30
CA ILE A 238 -13.70 8.80 15.95
C ILE A 238 -12.59 8.64 14.89
N GLU A 239 -11.41 9.21 15.15
CA GLU A 239 -10.25 9.09 14.26
C GLU A 239 -9.78 7.64 14.13
N ALA A 240 -9.70 6.91 15.25
CA ALA A 240 -9.35 5.49 15.25
C ALA A 240 -10.38 4.66 14.47
N HIS A 241 -11.68 4.89 14.67
CA HIS A 241 -12.73 4.19 13.95
C HIS A 241 -12.62 4.43 12.44
N SER A 242 -12.52 5.70 12.01
CA SER A 242 -12.39 6.07 10.59
C SER A 242 -11.15 5.43 9.95
N LEU A 243 -10.00 5.46 10.63
CA LEU A 243 -8.78 4.83 10.16
C LEU A 243 -8.94 3.31 10.00
N LYS A 244 -9.50 2.62 11.00
CA LYS A 244 -9.70 1.17 10.98
C LYS A 244 -10.69 0.76 9.88
N GLN A 245 -11.75 1.54 9.69
CA GLN A 245 -12.74 1.35 8.64
C GLN A 245 -12.12 1.52 7.24
N ARG A 246 -11.27 2.52 7.04
CA ARG A 246 -10.51 2.67 5.78
C ARG A 246 -9.61 1.46 5.54
N ASN A 247 -8.91 1.01 6.57
CA ASN A 247 -7.96 -0.11 6.45
C ASN A 247 -8.65 -1.43 6.12
N VAL A 248 -9.81 -1.73 6.74
CA VAL A 248 -10.55 -2.95 6.42
C VAL A 248 -11.11 -2.90 5.00
N SER A 249 -11.53 -1.72 4.53
CA SER A 249 -11.99 -1.52 3.15
C SER A 249 -10.89 -1.83 2.12
N VAL A 250 -9.64 -1.42 2.39
CA VAL A 250 -8.47 -1.77 1.55
C VAL A 250 -8.27 -3.29 1.51
N ALA A 251 -8.28 -3.95 2.66
CA ALA A 251 -8.10 -5.40 2.73
C ALA A 251 -9.25 -6.16 2.03
N TYR A 252 -10.49 -5.68 2.16
CA TYR A 252 -11.63 -6.22 1.41
C TYR A 252 -11.48 -6.05 -0.08
N SER A 253 -11.03 -4.87 -0.54
CA SER A 253 -10.80 -4.64 -1.97
C SER A 253 -9.77 -5.61 -2.55
N LEU A 254 -8.69 -5.90 -1.81
CA LEU A 254 -7.71 -6.93 -2.20
C LEU A 254 -8.37 -8.31 -2.33
N VAL A 255 -9.15 -8.73 -1.32
CA VAL A 255 -9.80 -10.04 -1.35
C VAL A 255 -10.81 -10.14 -2.50
N GLU A 256 -11.60 -9.10 -2.76
CA GLU A 256 -12.54 -9.05 -3.89
C GLU A 256 -11.83 -9.19 -5.24
N LYS A 257 -10.69 -8.49 -5.42
CA LYS A 257 -9.84 -8.61 -6.62
C LYS A 257 -9.25 -10.01 -6.76
N ILE A 258 -8.85 -10.63 -5.65
CA ILE A 258 -8.34 -12.02 -5.65
C ILE A 258 -9.45 -13.01 -6.00
N ILE A 259 -10.68 -12.82 -5.49
CA ILE A 259 -11.84 -13.63 -5.89
C ILE A 259 -12.04 -13.53 -7.40
N LYS A 260 -12.06 -12.31 -7.95
CA LYS A 260 -12.19 -12.07 -9.39
C LYS A 260 -11.07 -12.73 -10.21
N LEU A 261 -9.82 -12.67 -9.74
CA LEU A 261 -8.69 -13.33 -10.39
C LEU A 261 -8.92 -14.85 -10.50
N ILE A 262 -9.31 -15.48 -9.39
CA ILE A 262 -9.50 -16.93 -9.31
C ILE A 262 -10.68 -17.37 -10.18
N SER A 263 -11.76 -16.58 -10.24
CA SER A 263 -12.92 -16.87 -11.08
C SER A 263 -12.60 -16.87 -12.57
N ASN A 264 -11.69 -16.00 -13.02
CA ASN A 264 -11.30 -15.91 -14.43
C ASN A 264 -10.42 -17.08 -14.90
N VAL A 265 -9.87 -17.91 -14.00
CA VAL A 265 -8.99 -19.05 -14.32
C VAL A 265 -9.72 -20.10 -15.17
N GLY A 266 -11.05 -20.18 -15.08
CA GLY A 266 -11.86 -21.13 -15.86
C GLY A 266 -12.14 -20.72 -17.31
N GLU A 267 -12.01 -19.43 -17.66
CA GLU A 267 -12.46 -18.92 -18.97
C GLU A 267 -11.39 -19.02 -20.07
N ASN A 268 -10.10 -18.98 -19.69
CA ASN A 268 -9.00 -18.81 -20.66
C ASN A 268 -8.24 -20.10 -21.02
N GLY A 269 -8.67 -21.27 -20.53
CA GLY A 269 -8.13 -22.59 -20.92
C GLY A 269 -6.68 -22.88 -20.52
N VAL A 270 -6.00 -21.93 -19.87
CA VAL A 270 -4.67 -22.09 -19.26
C VAL A 270 -4.86 -22.20 -17.75
N ASN A 271 -4.46 -23.32 -17.15
CA ASN A 271 -4.42 -23.46 -15.70
C ASN A 271 -3.34 -22.52 -15.14
N LEU A 272 -3.79 -21.35 -14.64
CA LEU A 272 -2.93 -20.35 -14.02
C LEU A 272 -2.37 -20.82 -12.67
N PHE A 273 -3.06 -21.74 -12.00
CA PHE A 273 -2.69 -22.27 -10.69
C PHE A 273 -2.61 -23.79 -10.72
N ASP A 274 -1.69 -24.36 -9.95
CA ASP A 274 -1.78 -25.78 -9.61
C ASP A 274 -2.92 -26.03 -8.60
N GLU A 275 -3.41 -27.27 -8.57
CA GLU A 275 -4.55 -27.68 -7.72
C GLU A 275 -4.28 -27.43 -6.23
N GLY A 276 -3.02 -27.56 -5.79
CA GLY A 276 -2.61 -27.31 -4.41
C GLY A 276 -2.67 -25.83 -4.04
N THR A 277 -2.19 -24.94 -4.91
CA THR A 277 -2.33 -23.49 -4.74
C THR A 277 -3.79 -23.09 -4.72
N LEU A 278 -4.60 -23.56 -5.69
CA LEU A 278 -6.03 -23.22 -5.75
C LEU A 278 -6.77 -23.66 -4.48
N THR A 279 -6.49 -24.86 -3.98
CA THR A 279 -7.06 -25.36 -2.73
C THR A 279 -6.71 -24.47 -1.54
N LYS A 280 -5.46 -23.99 -1.44
CA LYS A 280 -5.03 -23.07 -0.38
C LYS A 280 -5.75 -21.73 -0.47
N LEU A 281 -5.88 -21.17 -1.67
CA LEU A 281 -6.59 -19.91 -1.89
C LEU A 281 -8.05 -20.03 -1.45
N ILE A 282 -8.74 -21.09 -1.88
CA ILE A 282 -10.14 -21.34 -1.51
C ILE A 282 -10.29 -21.51 0.01
N LEU A 283 -9.37 -22.23 0.66
CA LEU A 283 -9.39 -22.38 2.12
C LEU A 283 -9.27 -21.02 2.83
N GLN A 284 -8.29 -20.20 2.43
CA GLN A 284 -8.08 -18.87 3.01
C GLN A 284 -9.27 -17.93 2.77
N LEU A 285 -9.90 -17.99 1.60
CA LEU A 285 -11.13 -17.25 1.31
C LEU A 285 -12.28 -17.68 2.21
N ASN A 286 -12.52 -18.99 2.36
CA ASN A 286 -13.55 -19.50 3.27
C ASN A 286 -13.32 -19.02 4.72
N GLU A 287 -12.09 -19.08 5.21
CA GLU A 287 -11.75 -18.57 6.54
C GLU A 287 -11.99 -17.07 6.67
N THR A 288 -11.61 -16.30 5.65
CA THR A 288 -11.85 -14.83 5.63
C THR A 288 -13.34 -14.54 5.70
N ILE A 289 -14.13 -15.19 4.86
CA ILE A 289 -15.59 -14.98 4.78
C ILE A 289 -16.27 -15.42 6.08
N ALA A 290 -15.82 -16.50 6.72
CA ALA A 290 -16.32 -16.93 8.01
C ALA A 290 -16.16 -15.85 9.09
N VAL A 291 -15.00 -15.19 9.15
CA VAL A 291 -14.73 -14.08 10.08
C VAL A 291 -15.61 -12.87 9.79
N VAL A 292 -15.81 -12.53 8.50
CA VAL A 292 -16.70 -11.41 8.12
C VAL A 292 -18.16 -11.71 8.49
N LEU A 293 -18.61 -12.95 8.33
CA LEU A 293 -19.95 -13.37 8.75
C LEU A 293 -20.13 -13.25 10.27
N GLU A 294 -19.13 -13.67 11.05
CA GLU A 294 -19.15 -13.54 12.51
C GLU A 294 -19.25 -12.08 12.95
N TYR A 295 -18.54 -11.17 12.27
CA TYR A 295 -18.67 -9.73 12.53
C TYR A 295 -20.08 -9.19 12.23
N LEU A 296 -20.72 -9.64 11.15
CA LEU A 296 -22.10 -9.26 10.83
C LEU A 296 -23.11 -9.85 11.81
N GLU A 297 -22.87 -11.06 12.31
CA GLU A 297 -23.69 -11.70 13.34
C GLU A 297 -23.61 -10.89 14.64
N ASP A 298 -22.41 -10.54 15.07
CA ASP A 298 -22.16 -9.69 16.24
C ASP A 298 -22.83 -8.31 16.11
N ALA A 299 -22.71 -7.68 14.93
CA ALA A 299 -23.40 -6.42 14.66
C ALA A 299 -24.92 -6.53 14.74
N LYS A 300 -25.49 -7.64 14.24
CA LYS A 300 -26.93 -7.92 14.32
C LYS A 300 -27.38 -8.12 15.77
N GLU A 301 -26.61 -8.84 16.58
CA GLU A 301 -26.89 -9.05 18.01
C GLU A 301 -26.86 -7.74 18.80
N HIS A 302 -25.94 -6.84 18.46
CA HIS A 302 -25.86 -5.48 19.02
C HIS A 302 -26.86 -4.49 18.40
N GLY A 303 -27.75 -4.95 17.52
CA GLY A 303 -28.80 -4.12 16.90
C GLY A 303 -28.30 -3.13 15.84
N GLN A 304 -27.04 -3.21 15.42
CA GLN A 304 -26.48 -2.39 14.35
C GLN A 304 -26.92 -2.90 12.99
N ARG A 305 -27.39 -1.97 12.15
CA ARG A 305 -27.89 -2.28 10.80
C ARG A 305 -27.33 -1.37 9.71
N LYS A 306 -26.45 -0.43 10.08
CA LYS A 306 -25.89 0.59 9.18
C LYS A 306 -24.44 0.87 9.52
N GLY A 307 -23.66 1.23 8.51
CA GLY A 307 -22.24 1.56 8.63
C GLY A 307 -21.52 1.13 7.35
N ASP A 308 -20.55 1.92 6.89
CA ASP A 308 -19.85 1.63 5.64
C ASP A 308 -19.04 0.33 5.74
N ASP A 309 -18.60 -0.03 6.95
CA ASP A 309 -17.91 -1.29 7.22
C ASP A 309 -18.86 -2.49 7.12
N LEU A 310 -20.12 -2.37 7.58
CA LEU A 310 -21.14 -3.42 7.43
C LEU A 310 -21.53 -3.57 5.96
N LEU A 311 -21.69 -2.46 5.24
CA LEU A 311 -21.97 -2.48 3.80
C LEU A 311 -20.83 -3.15 3.03
N ALA A 312 -19.58 -2.79 3.33
CA ALA A 312 -18.42 -3.41 2.71
C ALA A 312 -18.31 -4.91 3.05
N SER A 313 -18.64 -5.30 4.29
CA SER A 313 -18.71 -6.70 4.74
C SER A 313 -19.75 -7.52 3.95
N VAL A 314 -20.93 -6.95 3.71
CA VAL A 314 -21.95 -7.60 2.88
C VAL A 314 -21.49 -7.71 1.42
N ARG A 315 -20.82 -6.68 0.89
CA ARG A 315 -20.32 -6.66 -0.50
C ARG A 315 -19.29 -7.76 -0.77
N ILE A 316 -18.32 -7.94 0.12
CA ILE A 316 -17.30 -8.99 -0.03
C ILE A 316 -17.91 -10.39 0.08
N ILE A 317 -18.86 -10.60 1.00
CA ILE A 317 -19.60 -11.87 1.10
C ILE A 317 -20.38 -12.12 -0.19
N GLY A 318 -21.10 -11.11 -0.70
CA GLY A 318 -21.84 -11.21 -1.95
C GLY A 318 -20.93 -11.56 -3.13
N SER A 319 -19.76 -10.93 -3.21
CA SER A 319 -18.76 -11.20 -4.25
C SER A 319 -18.26 -12.65 -4.18
N TYR A 320 -18.03 -13.17 -2.98
CA TYR A 320 -17.62 -14.57 -2.80
C TYR A 320 -18.75 -15.57 -3.14
N LEU A 321 -19.97 -15.31 -2.67
CA LEU A 321 -21.12 -16.20 -2.90
C LEU A 321 -21.59 -16.22 -4.35
N ALA A 322 -21.31 -15.17 -5.13
CA ALA A 322 -21.53 -15.19 -6.57
C ALA A 322 -20.76 -16.33 -7.25
N GLU A 323 -19.57 -16.63 -6.74
CA GLU A 323 -18.66 -17.65 -7.25
C GLU A 323 -18.87 -19.01 -6.54
N ALA A 324 -19.22 -18.98 -5.25
CA ALA A 324 -19.43 -20.16 -4.42
C ALA A 324 -20.83 -20.14 -3.74
N PRO A 325 -21.94 -20.31 -4.48
CA PRO A 325 -23.31 -20.06 -3.99
C PRO A 325 -23.78 -21.02 -2.89
N LEU A 326 -23.11 -22.17 -2.73
CA LEU A 326 -23.42 -23.15 -1.69
C LEU A 326 -22.55 -22.95 -0.44
N ALA A 327 -21.53 -22.09 -0.49
CA ALA A 327 -20.68 -21.81 0.66
C ALA A 327 -21.48 -21.05 1.74
N CYS A 328 -21.19 -21.35 3.00
CA CYS A 328 -21.76 -20.63 4.17
C CYS A 328 -23.29 -20.54 4.23
N ASN A 329 -24.02 -21.44 3.54
CA ASN A 329 -25.48 -21.36 3.36
C ASN A 329 -26.26 -21.23 4.70
N GLU A 330 -25.88 -22.02 5.71
CA GLU A 330 -26.53 -21.95 7.03
C GLU A 330 -26.34 -20.57 7.69
N LYS A 331 -25.08 -20.11 7.84
CA LYS A 331 -24.76 -18.79 8.44
C LYS A 331 -25.44 -17.64 7.69
N VAL A 332 -25.43 -17.65 6.36
CA VAL A 332 -26.07 -16.61 5.54
C VAL A 332 -27.59 -16.61 5.72
N ARG A 333 -28.23 -17.79 5.73
CA ARG A 333 -29.67 -17.89 6.00
C ARG A 333 -30.03 -17.43 7.40
N ASP A 334 -29.19 -17.70 8.38
CA ASP A 334 -29.36 -17.26 9.76
C ASP A 334 -29.29 -15.74 9.89
N LEU A 335 -28.28 -15.13 9.25
CA LEU A 335 -28.14 -13.68 9.16
C LEU A 335 -29.37 -13.02 8.53
N LEU A 336 -29.87 -13.58 7.42
CA LEU A 336 -31.06 -13.08 6.73
C LEU A 336 -32.39 -13.40 7.45
N GLY A 337 -32.37 -14.20 8.52
CA GLY A 337 -33.59 -14.61 9.23
C GLY A 337 -34.46 -15.60 8.44
N LEU A 338 -33.87 -16.37 7.52
CA LEU A 338 -34.53 -17.31 6.63
C LEU A 338 -34.60 -18.75 7.19
N LYS A 339 -34.32 -18.93 8.48
CA LYS A 339 -34.39 -20.24 9.18
C LYS A 339 -35.78 -20.89 9.09
N ASP A 340 -36.84 -20.08 9.06
CA ASP A 340 -38.23 -20.55 9.03
C ASP A 340 -38.87 -20.53 7.63
N ALA A 341 -38.16 -20.01 6.62
CA ALA A 341 -38.65 -20.00 5.24
C ALA A 341 -38.36 -21.35 4.57
N LYS A 342 -39.37 -22.21 4.46
CA LYS A 342 -39.40 -23.26 3.43
C LYS A 342 -39.33 -22.57 2.06
N LEU A 343 -38.13 -22.45 1.49
CA LEU A 343 -37.97 -21.98 0.12
C LEU A 343 -38.53 -23.02 -0.85
N SER A 344 -39.81 -22.86 -1.19
CA SER A 344 -40.30 -23.29 -2.50
C SER A 344 -39.60 -22.43 -3.56
N LEU A 345 -39.29 -23.04 -4.69
CA LEU A 345 -38.48 -22.61 -5.84
C LEU A 345 -38.86 -21.27 -6.54
N HIS A 346 -39.24 -20.20 -5.82
CA HIS A 346 -39.67 -18.92 -6.42
C HIS A 346 -38.90 -17.66 -5.99
N VAL A 347 -37.85 -17.75 -5.18
CA VAL A 347 -37.06 -16.57 -4.78
C VAL A 347 -35.97 -16.25 -5.81
N LYS A 348 -36.34 -16.14 -7.08
CA LYS A 348 -35.50 -15.54 -8.13
C LYS A 348 -35.78 -14.04 -8.34
N GLU A 349 -36.83 -13.50 -7.73
CA GLU A 349 -37.23 -12.10 -7.92
C GLU A 349 -36.76 -11.14 -6.81
N ASP A 350 -36.56 -11.61 -5.57
CA ASP A 350 -36.24 -10.70 -4.45
C ASP A 350 -34.74 -10.37 -4.27
N LEU A 351 -33.84 -11.04 -5.00
CA LEU A 351 -32.41 -10.70 -5.02
C LEU A 351 -32.07 -9.56 -6.00
N ARG A 352 -33.06 -8.95 -6.66
CA ARG A 352 -32.88 -7.81 -7.57
C ARG A 352 -32.98 -6.43 -6.90
N LEU A 353 -33.09 -6.38 -5.56
CA LEU A 353 -33.31 -5.13 -4.81
C LEU A 353 -32.20 -4.78 -3.81
N PHE A 354 -30.99 -5.33 -3.97
CA PHE A 354 -29.79 -4.86 -3.27
C PHE A 354 -28.71 -4.43 -4.27
#